data_AF-A0A8J7NZ38-F1
#
_entry.id   AF-A0A8J7NZ38-F1
#
_cell.length_a   1.000
_cell.length_b   1.000
_cell.length_c   1.000
_cell.angle_alpha   90.00
_cell.angle_beta   90.00
_cell.angle_gamma   90.00
#
_symmetry.space_group_name_H-M   'P 1'
#
loop_
_entity.id
_entity.type
_entity.pdbx_description
1 polymer ?
#
loop_
_entity_poly.entity_id
_entity_poly.type
_entity_poly.pdbx_seq_one_letter_code
_entity_poly.pdbx_strand_id
1 'polypeptide(L)'
;MDSQQSRKRDNSSPPVKSPLGLRRWQAFDCMSFNPLCGPNSSTVDRNGHRSPSVSECSTAASTEDFSVSLHEQEHQSDNNRREVMASTVMQYLQSMTAQSPEQGRLSRLYDMLDPDRKGVCVNRDVFQATMKRWISQCSQDCESRDMINTVADLRHANHSLSEQNSSLIKAVEACDEKNLQLTAEVSKLKRKLMSQERACRIQTYNNKLKKENECLRAQIQLLEEANEKLAQEKSFNKTRLGKLMKMQSEMRKELDETQIVLASKDREITQKTMLIEELKFSQMENHRIIEVFFSFHVWFV
;
A
#
# COMPACT_ATOMS: atom_id res chain seq x y z
N MET A 1 58.77 26.97 -4.01
CA MET A 1 59.51 27.27 -2.78
C MET A 1 58.53 28.02 -1.91
N ASP A 2 57.84 27.46 -0.92
CA ASP A 2 58.03 26.28 -0.05
C ASP A 2 56.62 25.75 0.30
N SER A 3 56.26 24.46 0.33
CA SER A 3 56.80 23.25 0.97
C SER A 3 56.88 23.27 2.50
N GLN A 4 56.11 22.31 3.06
CA GLN A 4 56.06 21.75 4.42
C GLN A 4 54.98 22.30 5.36
N GLN A 5 53.96 21.55 5.83
CA GLN A 5 53.75 20.15 6.27
C GLN A 5 53.87 19.94 7.78
N SER A 6 52.72 19.71 8.45
CA SER A 6 52.54 18.99 9.73
C SER A 6 51.12 19.29 10.25
N ARG A 7 50.27 18.38 10.75
CA ARG A 7 50.46 17.05 11.34
C ARG A 7 49.12 16.31 11.35
N LYS A 8 49.22 15.01 11.02
CA LYS A 8 48.47 13.84 11.52
C LYS A 8 47.42 14.08 12.62
N ARG A 9 46.24 13.50 12.42
CA ARG A 9 45.62 12.59 13.40
C ARG A 9 44.88 11.47 12.68
N ASP A 10 45.46 10.28 12.78
CA ASP A 10 44.79 9.01 12.63
C ASP A 10 43.64 8.92 13.64
N ASN A 11 42.47 8.44 13.21
CA ASN A 11 41.64 7.63 14.08
C ASN A 11 40.89 6.59 13.25
N SER A 12 41.36 5.38 13.46
CA SER A 12 40.90 4.10 12.97
C SER A 12 39.49 3.74 13.45
N SER A 13 38.76 3.13 12.51
CA SER A 13 37.76 2.08 12.66
C SER A 13 36.25 2.46 12.71
N PRO A 14 35.42 1.77 11.90
CA PRO A 14 33.97 1.84 11.93
C PRO A 14 33.42 0.86 13.00
N PRO A 15 32.19 1.03 13.50
CA PRO A 15 31.53 -0.04 14.22
C PRO A 15 30.84 -0.98 13.21
N VAL A 16 31.40 -2.18 13.04
CA VAL A 16 30.64 -3.37 12.63
C VAL A 16 30.25 -4.12 13.89
N LYS A 17 28.93 -4.34 14.07
CA LYS A 17 28.21 -5.35 14.87
C LYS A 17 26.82 -4.78 15.17
N SER A 18 25.67 -5.42 15.05
CA SER A 18 25.15 -6.63 14.39
C SER A 18 23.62 -6.44 14.41
N PRO A 19 22.84 -7.08 13.52
CA PRO A 19 21.40 -6.88 13.44
C PRO A 19 20.68 -7.83 14.40
N LEU A 20 20.26 -7.35 15.58
CA LEU A 20 19.32 -8.08 16.44
C LEU A 20 18.37 -7.10 17.13
N GLY A 21 17.26 -6.83 16.45
CA GLY A 21 16.09 -6.14 16.98
C GLY A 21 14.85 -6.96 16.64
N LEU A 22 14.64 -8.05 17.37
CA LEU A 22 13.36 -8.76 17.47
C LEU A 22 12.24 -7.76 17.79
N ARG A 23 11.30 -7.54 16.87
CA ARG A 23 9.84 -7.46 17.12
C ARG A 23 9.14 -7.85 15.80
N ARG A 24 8.72 -9.11 15.68
CA ARG A 24 7.35 -9.60 15.98
C ARG A 24 6.37 -9.30 14.83
N TRP A 25 6.36 -10.19 13.84
CA TRP A 25 5.17 -10.68 13.11
C TRP A 25 5.51 -12.04 12.49
N GLN A 26 5.66 -13.07 13.33
CA GLN A 26 5.34 -14.45 12.94
C GLN A 26 3.89 -14.67 13.34
N ALA A 27 3.01 -14.82 12.36
CA ALA A 27 1.68 -15.39 12.51
C ALA A 27 1.17 -15.78 11.12
N PHE A 28 1.71 -16.87 10.57
CA PHE A 28 1.03 -17.72 9.58
C PHE A 28 1.72 -19.09 9.63
N ASP A 29 1.45 -19.82 10.71
CA ASP A 29 1.48 -21.28 10.76
C ASP A 29 0.87 -21.75 12.09
N CYS A 30 -0.44 -21.95 12.07
CA CYS A 30 -1.19 -22.95 12.85
C CYS A 30 -2.70 -22.74 12.67
N MET A 31 -3.28 -23.41 11.68
CA MET A 31 -4.52 -24.15 11.89
C MET A 31 -4.45 -25.42 11.05
N SER A 32 -3.86 -26.45 11.66
CA SER A 32 -4.23 -27.82 11.41
C SER A 32 -5.72 -27.97 11.70
N PHE A 33 -6.53 -28.29 10.70
CA PHE A 33 -7.75 -29.08 10.88
C PHE A 33 -8.03 -29.83 9.58
N ASN A 34 -7.46 -31.03 9.51
CA ASN A 34 -8.01 -32.11 8.73
C ASN A 34 -9.10 -32.75 9.62
N PRO A 35 -10.36 -32.85 9.18
CA PRO A 35 -11.20 -33.95 9.59
C PRO A 35 -11.41 -34.87 8.41
N LEU A 36 -10.92 -36.10 8.59
CA LEU A 36 -11.33 -37.29 7.88
C LEU A 36 -12.87 -37.37 7.91
N CYS A 37 -13.54 -37.20 6.77
CA CYS A 37 -14.92 -37.65 6.62
C CYS A 37 -14.90 -39.11 6.18
N GLY A 38 -15.06 -40.01 7.15
CA GLY A 38 -15.60 -41.34 6.90
C GLY A 38 -17.04 -41.24 6.39
N PRO A 39 -17.54 -42.28 5.71
CA PRO A 39 -18.93 -42.32 5.26
C PRO A 39 -19.83 -42.45 6.50
N ASN A 40 -21.01 -41.84 6.43
CA ASN A 40 -22.09 -41.85 7.43
C ASN A 40 -22.17 -40.59 8.31
N SER A 41 -22.66 -39.49 7.73
CA SER A 41 -23.55 -38.58 8.49
C SER A 41 -24.47 -37.80 7.57
N SER A 42 -25.75 -37.98 7.87
CA SER A 42 -26.94 -37.29 7.38
C SER A 42 -26.79 -35.76 7.41
N THR A 43 -26.96 -35.11 6.27
CA THR A 43 -27.24 -33.68 6.19
C THR A 43 -28.76 -33.46 6.15
N VAL A 44 -29.26 -32.74 7.15
CA VAL A 44 -30.61 -32.21 7.20
C VAL A 44 -30.64 -30.91 6.40
N ASP A 45 -31.50 -30.84 5.39
CA ASP A 45 -31.72 -29.61 4.61
C ASP A 45 -32.82 -28.74 5.24
N ARG A 46 -32.73 -27.41 5.03
CA ARG A 46 -33.43 -26.36 5.79
C ARG A 46 -34.94 -26.23 5.51
N ASN A 47 -35.55 -27.21 4.85
CA ASN A 47 -36.97 -27.22 4.45
C ASN A 47 -37.73 -28.52 4.82
N GLY A 48 -37.33 -29.23 5.89
CA GLY A 48 -38.26 -30.06 6.66
C GLY A 48 -39.00 -31.20 5.92
N HIS A 49 -38.46 -31.74 4.82
CA HIS A 49 -39.04 -32.92 4.16
C HIS A 49 -38.07 -34.10 4.20
N ARG A 50 -38.47 -35.12 4.98
CA ARG A 50 -37.86 -36.45 5.06
C ARG A 50 -38.29 -37.24 3.83
N SER A 51 -37.39 -37.48 2.88
CA SER A 51 -37.62 -38.47 1.82
C SER A 51 -37.35 -39.87 2.37
N PRO A 52 -38.22 -40.86 2.11
CA PRO A 52 -38.09 -42.20 2.67
C PRO A 52 -36.89 -42.91 2.06
N SER A 53 -36.17 -43.63 2.91
CA SER A 53 -35.32 -44.76 2.53
C SER A 53 -36.09 -45.67 1.58
N VAL A 54 -35.49 -46.02 0.45
CA VAL A 54 -35.96 -47.10 -0.42
C VAL A 54 -35.71 -48.41 0.32
N SER A 55 -36.60 -48.71 1.26
CA SER A 55 -36.79 -50.03 1.83
C SER A 55 -37.77 -50.78 0.94
N GLU A 56 -37.33 -51.97 0.53
CA GLU A 56 -38.19 -53.13 0.29
C GLU A 56 -39.14 -53.03 -0.91
N CYS A 57 -38.64 -53.49 -2.05
CA CYS A 57 -39.47 -54.33 -2.92
C CYS A 57 -38.61 -55.45 -3.51
N SER A 58 -38.07 -56.31 -2.64
CA SER A 58 -37.57 -57.63 -3.01
C SER A 58 -38.57 -58.65 -2.50
N THR A 59 -39.70 -58.78 -3.19
CA THR A 59 -40.62 -59.89 -2.97
C THR A 59 -41.21 -60.29 -4.30
N ALA A 60 -40.60 -61.27 -4.96
CA ALA A 60 -41.29 -62.14 -5.89
C ALA A 60 -40.45 -63.39 -6.18
N ALA A 61 -40.81 -64.46 -5.46
CA ALA A 61 -40.67 -65.85 -5.84
C ALA A 61 -39.27 -66.35 -6.20
N SER A 62 -38.50 -66.71 -5.17
CA SER A 62 -37.55 -67.81 -5.29
C SER A 62 -38.27 -69.02 -5.90
N THR A 63 -37.65 -69.66 -6.89
CA THR A 63 -38.15 -70.86 -7.58
C THR A 63 -38.47 -72.03 -6.66
N GLU A 64 -38.14 -71.94 -5.38
CA GLU A 64 -38.36 -72.97 -4.36
C GLU A 64 -39.80 -72.97 -3.79
N ASP A 65 -40.54 -71.86 -3.88
CA ASP A 65 -41.96 -71.83 -3.44
C ASP A 65 -42.92 -72.44 -4.48
N PHE A 66 -42.48 -72.60 -5.74
CA PHE A 66 -43.28 -73.27 -6.77
C PHE A 66 -43.20 -74.81 -6.69
N SER A 67 -42.28 -75.35 -5.88
CA SER A 67 -42.06 -76.79 -5.75
C SER A 67 -42.85 -77.45 -4.62
N VAL A 68 -43.43 -76.69 -3.69
CA VAL A 68 -44.10 -77.26 -2.50
C VAL A 68 -45.61 -77.48 -2.66
N SER A 69 -46.29 -76.85 -3.62
CA SER A 69 -47.75 -77.03 -3.82
C SER A 69 -48.14 -78.09 -4.86
N LEU A 70 -47.22 -78.95 -5.30
CA LEU A 70 -47.49 -80.00 -6.28
C LEU A 70 -47.10 -81.41 -5.79
N HIS A 71 -47.06 -81.60 -4.46
CA HIS A 71 -46.64 -82.86 -3.86
C HIS A 71 -47.63 -83.51 -2.87
N GLU A 72 -48.91 -83.18 -2.93
CA GLU A 72 -49.94 -83.99 -2.26
C GLU A 72 -50.99 -84.47 -3.25
N GLN A 73 -50.60 -85.45 -4.06
CA GLN A 73 -51.43 -86.58 -4.45
C GLN A 73 -50.58 -87.56 -5.27
N GLU A 74 -49.81 -88.40 -4.56
CA GLU A 74 -49.27 -89.63 -5.15
C GLU A 74 -50.35 -90.72 -5.13
N HIS A 75 -50.92 -91.00 -6.30
CA HIS A 75 -51.41 -92.34 -6.62
C HIS A 75 -50.77 -92.78 -7.93
N GLN A 76 -50.11 -93.93 -7.88
CA GLN A 76 -49.48 -94.62 -9.02
C GLN A 76 -50.53 -95.07 -10.04
N SER A 77 -50.42 -94.61 -11.29
CA SER A 77 -50.67 -95.41 -12.49
C SER A 77 -50.45 -94.61 -13.78
N ASP A 78 -49.71 -95.24 -14.69
CA ASP A 78 -49.67 -95.10 -16.15
C ASP A 78 -49.28 -93.78 -16.84
N ASN A 79 -48.25 -93.93 -17.67
CA ASN A 79 -47.79 -93.02 -18.71
C ASN A 79 -48.92 -92.77 -19.74
N ASN A 80 -49.78 -91.78 -19.53
CA ASN A 80 -50.26 -90.90 -20.60
C ASN A 80 -51.11 -89.72 -20.11
N ARG A 81 -50.74 -88.53 -20.60
CA ARG A 81 -51.45 -87.23 -20.55
C ARG A 81 -51.49 -86.47 -19.21
N ARG A 82 -50.31 -86.09 -18.72
CA ARG A 82 -50.15 -84.87 -17.89
C ARG A 82 -49.98 -83.65 -18.78
N GLU A 83 -50.97 -83.39 -19.62
CA GLU A 83 -50.99 -82.22 -20.51
C GLU A 83 -52.17 -81.35 -20.13
N VAL A 84 -51.93 -80.05 -19.94
CA VAL A 84 -52.94 -79.07 -19.57
C VAL A 84 -53.08 -78.09 -20.72
N MET A 85 -54.30 -77.69 -21.05
CA MET A 85 -54.53 -76.66 -22.06
C MET A 85 -53.82 -75.36 -21.68
N ALA A 86 -53.11 -74.75 -22.62
CA ALA A 86 -52.43 -73.47 -22.40
C ALA A 86 -53.41 -72.40 -21.87
N SER A 87 -54.66 -72.39 -22.35
CA SER A 87 -55.72 -71.49 -21.90
C SER A 87 -56.07 -71.64 -20.42
N THR A 88 -56.10 -72.87 -19.89
CA THR A 88 -56.36 -73.15 -18.47
C THR A 88 -55.22 -72.67 -17.58
N VAL A 89 -53.98 -72.89 -18.01
CA VAL A 89 -52.79 -72.38 -17.33
C VAL A 89 -52.82 -70.84 -17.29
N MET A 90 -53.15 -70.19 -18.40
CA MET A 90 -53.25 -68.73 -18.44
C MET A 90 -54.39 -68.19 -17.57
N GLN A 91 -55.56 -68.84 -17.57
CA GLN A 91 -56.69 -68.44 -16.73
C GLN A 91 -56.35 -68.53 -15.23
N TYR A 92 -55.62 -69.58 -14.85
CA TYR A 92 -55.10 -69.72 -13.49
C TYR A 92 -54.05 -68.64 -13.14
N LEU A 93 -53.10 -68.37 -14.03
CA LEU A 93 -52.12 -67.32 -13.80
C LEU A 93 -52.77 -65.93 -13.73
N GLN A 94 -53.82 -65.67 -14.50
CA GLN A 94 -54.60 -64.42 -14.44
C GLN A 94 -55.28 -64.26 -13.08
N SER A 95 -55.96 -65.29 -12.57
CA SER A 95 -56.63 -65.21 -11.28
C SER A 95 -55.65 -65.02 -10.12
N MET A 96 -54.45 -65.60 -10.22
CA MET A 96 -53.44 -65.55 -9.18
C MET A 96 -52.56 -64.29 -9.23
N THR A 97 -52.33 -63.70 -10.41
CA THR A 97 -51.43 -62.52 -10.57
C THR A 97 -52.18 -61.22 -10.82
N ALA A 98 -53.50 -61.27 -10.95
CA ALA A 98 -54.37 -60.14 -11.27
C ALA A 98 -53.96 -59.34 -12.53
N GLN A 99 -53.18 -59.94 -13.43
CA GLN A 99 -52.74 -59.31 -14.67
C GLN A 99 -53.71 -59.59 -15.82
N SER A 100 -54.02 -58.55 -16.61
CA SER A 100 -54.94 -58.63 -17.75
C SER A 100 -54.31 -59.32 -18.97
N PRO A 101 -55.07 -60.12 -19.74
CA PRO A 101 -54.57 -60.78 -20.96
C PRO A 101 -54.18 -59.84 -22.10
N GLU A 102 -54.69 -58.61 -22.13
CA GLU A 102 -54.68 -57.78 -23.35
C GLU A 102 -53.48 -56.83 -23.47
N GLN A 103 -52.64 -56.71 -22.44
CA GLN A 103 -51.33 -56.05 -22.56
C GLN A 103 -50.32 -56.59 -21.56
N GLY A 104 -49.15 -56.99 -22.07
CA GLY A 104 -47.94 -57.13 -21.27
C GLY A 104 -47.32 -58.53 -21.22
N ARG A 105 -46.58 -58.78 -20.13
CA ARG A 105 -45.70 -59.96 -19.96
C ARG A 105 -46.46 -61.28 -19.99
N LEU A 106 -47.71 -61.28 -19.53
CA LEU A 106 -48.57 -62.47 -19.49
C LEU A 106 -49.07 -62.87 -20.89
N SER A 107 -49.36 -61.91 -21.78
CA SER A 107 -49.66 -62.19 -23.20
C SER A 107 -48.48 -62.83 -23.91
N ARG A 108 -47.26 -62.35 -23.64
CA ARG A 108 -46.02 -62.91 -24.20
C ARG A 108 -45.78 -64.35 -23.75
N LEU A 109 -46.14 -64.69 -22.50
CA LEU A 109 -46.10 -66.08 -22.01
C LEU A 109 -47.11 -66.96 -22.77
N TYR A 110 -48.32 -66.45 -23.03
CA TYR A 110 -49.32 -67.20 -23.80
C TYR A 110 -48.85 -67.48 -25.23
N ASP A 111 -48.22 -66.49 -25.89
CA ASP A 111 -47.63 -66.67 -27.22
C ASP A 111 -46.48 -67.69 -27.24
N MET A 112 -45.75 -67.82 -26.12
CA MET A 112 -44.68 -68.81 -25.98
C MET A 112 -45.21 -70.24 -25.69
N LEU A 113 -46.42 -70.37 -25.16
CA LEU A 113 -47.07 -71.66 -24.86
C LEU A 113 -47.95 -72.15 -26.01
N ASP A 114 -48.62 -71.25 -26.72
CA ASP A 114 -49.49 -71.54 -27.87
C ASP A 114 -49.39 -70.42 -28.92
N PRO A 115 -48.38 -70.46 -29.81
CA PRO A 115 -48.13 -69.42 -30.81
C PRO A 115 -49.31 -69.18 -31.77
N ASP A 116 -50.09 -70.23 -32.05
CA ASP A 116 -51.22 -70.19 -32.99
C ASP A 116 -52.58 -69.96 -32.31
N ARG A 117 -52.61 -69.88 -30.97
CA ARG A 117 -53.83 -69.82 -30.14
C ARG A 117 -54.86 -70.91 -30.49
N LYS A 118 -54.38 -72.11 -30.81
CA LYS A 118 -55.22 -73.24 -31.24
C LYS A 118 -55.75 -74.07 -30.06
N GLY A 119 -55.42 -73.70 -28.82
CA GLY A 119 -55.76 -74.47 -27.63
C GLY A 119 -54.88 -75.71 -27.53
N VAL A 120 -53.56 -75.53 -27.59
CA VAL A 120 -52.61 -76.65 -27.53
C VAL A 120 -52.47 -77.15 -26.09
N CYS A 121 -52.46 -78.47 -25.93
CA CYS A 121 -52.11 -79.16 -24.68
C CYS A 121 -50.60 -79.07 -24.45
N VAL A 122 -50.17 -78.51 -23.32
CA VAL A 122 -48.76 -78.35 -22.96
C VAL A 122 -48.39 -79.39 -21.91
N ASN A 123 -47.34 -80.18 -22.16
CA ASN A 123 -46.81 -81.10 -21.18
C ASN A 123 -45.96 -80.38 -20.12
N ARG A 124 -45.71 -81.04 -18.98
CA ARG A 124 -45.01 -80.45 -17.84
C ARG A 124 -43.62 -79.89 -18.19
N ASP A 125 -42.84 -80.59 -19.01
CA ASP A 125 -41.46 -80.20 -19.30
C ASP A 125 -41.40 -78.99 -20.24
N VAL A 126 -42.28 -78.94 -21.24
CA VAL A 126 -42.44 -77.79 -22.14
C VAL A 126 -42.93 -76.58 -21.35
N PHE A 127 -43.93 -76.75 -20.48
CA PHE A 127 -44.40 -75.68 -19.61
C PHE A 127 -43.27 -75.15 -18.69
N GLN A 128 -42.53 -76.05 -18.06
CA GLN A 128 -41.43 -75.68 -17.16
C GLN A 128 -40.29 -74.96 -17.90
N ALA A 129 -39.93 -75.41 -19.10
CA ALA A 129 -38.92 -74.76 -19.93
C ALA A 129 -39.38 -73.37 -20.40
N THR A 130 -40.63 -73.25 -20.83
CA THR A 130 -41.22 -71.99 -21.27
C THR A 130 -41.34 -70.98 -20.13
N MET A 131 -41.79 -71.40 -18.94
CA MET A 131 -41.83 -70.54 -17.74
C MET A 131 -40.44 -70.08 -17.31
N LYS A 132 -39.43 -70.96 -17.28
CA LYS A 132 -38.04 -70.57 -16.97
C LYS A 132 -37.53 -69.52 -17.95
N ARG A 133 -37.72 -69.75 -19.25
CA ARG A 133 -37.34 -68.80 -20.31
C ARG A 133 -38.05 -67.47 -20.17
N TRP A 134 -39.35 -67.49 -19.88
CA TRP A 134 -40.15 -66.29 -19.66
C TRP A 134 -39.67 -65.51 -18.45
N ILE A 135 -39.41 -66.18 -17.30
CA ILE A 135 -38.86 -65.56 -16.09
C ILE A 135 -37.48 -64.94 -16.36
N SER A 136 -36.59 -65.63 -17.08
CA SER A 136 -35.30 -65.05 -17.46
C SER A 136 -35.43 -63.81 -18.34
N GLN A 137 -36.34 -63.82 -19.33
CA GLN A 137 -36.60 -62.67 -20.20
C GLN A 137 -37.23 -61.51 -19.42
N CYS A 138 -38.13 -61.84 -18.51
CA CYS A 138 -38.76 -60.96 -17.54
C CYS A 138 -37.74 -60.23 -16.64
N SER A 139 -36.75 -60.95 -16.11
CA SER A 139 -35.68 -60.37 -15.30
C SER A 139 -34.74 -59.51 -16.15
N GLN A 140 -34.37 -59.97 -17.34
CA GLN A 140 -33.51 -59.21 -18.26
C GLN A 140 -34.17 -57.91 -18.75
N ASP A 141 -35.48 -57.92 -19.00
CA ASP A 141 -36.25 -56.72 -19.39
C ASP A 141 -36.30 -55.70 -18.22
N CYS A 142 -36.36 -56.16 -16.97
CA CYS A 142 -36.27 -55.31 -15.77
C CYS A 142 -34.87 -54.72 -15.60
N GLU A 143 -33.82 -55.54 -15.66
CA GLU A 143 -32.41 -55.09 -15.57
C GLU A 143 -32.06 -54.10 -16.69
N SER A 144 -32.52 -54.37 -17.91
CA SER A 144 -32.34 -53.47 -19.05
C SER A 144 -33.03 -52.13 -18.81
N ARG A 145 -34.25 -52.13 -18.27
CA ARG A 145 -34.99 -50.91 -17.92
C ARG A 145 -34.31 -50.11 -16.80
N ASP A 146 -33.83 -50.77 -15.76
CA ASP A 146 -33.14 -50.13 -14.63
C ASP A 146 -31.81 -49.51 -15.09
N MET A 147 -31.08 -50.18 -15.97
CA MET A 147 -29.89 -49.64 -16.61
C MET A 147 -30.23 -48.41 -17.49
N ILE A 148 -31.31 -48.47 -18.28
CA ILE A 148 -31.76 -47.33 -19.09
C ILE A 148 -32.09 -46.12 -18.21
N ASN A 149 -32.81 -46.34 -17.10
CA ASN A 149 -33.15 -45.28 -16.14
C ASN A 149 -31.89 -44.68 -15.50
N THR A 150 -30.97 -45.53 -15.03
CA THR A 150 -29.70 -45.09 -14.44
C THR A 150 -28.87 -44.25 -15.42
N VAL A 151 -28.83 -44.67 -16.69
CA VAL A 151 -28.15 -43.91 -17.76
C VAL A 151 -28.84 -42.58 -18.00
N ALA A 152 -30.17 -42.50 -17.95
CA ALA A 152 -30.90 -41.25 -18.07
C ALA A 152 -30.58 -40.30 -16.91
N ASP A 153 -30.60 -40.78 -15.66
CA ASP A 153 -30.26 -39.99 -14.48
C ASP A 153 -28.83 -39.46 -14.52
N LEU A 154 -27.86 -40.31 -14.90
CA LEU A 154 -26.47 -39.90 -15.08
C LEU A 154 -26.31 -38.85 -16.18
N ARG A 155 -27.04 -38.97 -17.29
CA ARG A 155 -27.04 -37.95 -18.36
C ARG A 155 -27.59 -36.62 -17.87
N HIS A 156 -28.69 -36.64 -17.11
CA HIS A 156 -29.27 -35.43 -16.51
C HIS A 156 -28.31 -34.77 -15.51
N ALA A 157 -27.70 -35.56 -14.61
CA ALA A 157 -26.72 -35.06 -13.66
C ALA A 157 -25.49 -34.45 -14.36
N ASN A 158 -24.96 -35.12 -15.39
CA ASN A 158 -23.82 -34.62 -16.15
C ASN A 158 -24.16 -33.33 -16.91
N HIS A 159 -25.35 -33.24 -17.50
CA HIS A 159 -25.82 -32.01 -18.15
C HIS A 159 -25.92 -30.86 -17.13
N SER A 160 -26.53 -31.10 -15.97
CA SER A 160 -26.62 -30.10 -14.89
C SER A 160 -25.26 -29.65 -14.37
N LEU A 161 -24.32 -30.59 -14.16
CA LEU A 161 -22.93 -30.28 -13.79
C LEU A 161 -22.22 -29.47 -14.87
N SER A 162 -22.47 -29.75 -16.15
CA SER A 162 -21.91 -28.99 -17.27
C SER A 162 -22.40 -27.54 -17.28
N GLU A 163 -23.68 -27.31 -17.02
CA GLU A 163 -24.26 -25.96 -16.89
C GLU A 163 -23.68 -25.21 -15.69
N GLN A 164 -23.56 -25.88 -14.54
CA GLN A 164 -22.92 -25.31 -13.35
C GLN A 164 -21.45 -24.96 -13.61
N ASN A 165 -20.70 -25.85 -14.27
CA ASN A 165 -19.32 -25.59 -14.67
C ASN A 165 -19.23 -24.37 -15.60
N SER A 166 -20.14 -24.24 -16.58
CA SER A 166 -20.20 -23.06 -17.45
C SER A 166 -20.49 -21.78 -16.68
N SER A 167 -21.40 -21.82 -15.70
CA SER A 167 -21.71 -20.69 -14.83
C SER A 167 -20.52 -20.27 -13.98
N LEU A 168 -19.83 -21.25 -13.36
CA LEU A 168 -18.64 -21.01 -12.55
C LEU A 168 -17.49 -20.41 -13.37
N ILE A 169 -17.25 -20.90 -14.59
CA ILE A 169 -16.23 -20.34 -15.49
C ILE A 169 -16.49 -18.85 -15.73
N LYS A 170 -17.73 -18.47 -16.09
CA LYS A 170 -18.09 -17.06 -16.30
C LYS A 170 -17.92 -16.20 -15.04
N ALA A 171 -18.23 -16.75 -13.86
CA ALA A 171 -18.05 -16.05 -12.60
C ALA A 171 -16.56 -15.82 -12.27
N VAL A 172 -15.71 -16.81 -12.55
CA VAL A 172 -14.25 -16.70 -12.41
C VAL A 172 -13.69 -15.65 -13.37
N GLU A 173 -14.06 -15.70 -14.65
CA GLU A 173 -13.65 -14.71 -15.66
C GLU A 173 -14.05 -13.28 -15.26
N ALA A 174 -15.27 -13.09 -14.75
CA ALA A 174 -15.73 -11.80 -14.26
C ALA A 174 -14.94 -11.32 -13.02
N CYS A 175 -14.56 -12.24 -12.13
CA CYS A 175 -13.72 -11.94 -10.97
C CYS A 175 -12.30 -11.54 -11.40
N ASP A 176 -11.71 -12.26 -12.34
CA ASP A 176 -10.37 -11.99 -12.87
C ASP A 176 -10.29 -10.63 -13.56
N GLU A 177 -11.29 -10.28 -14.37
CA GLU A 177 -11.40 -8.95 -14.97
C GLU A 177 -11.45 -7.84 -13.90
N LYS A 178 -12.22 -8.05 -12.83
CA LYS A 178 -12.26 -7.11 -11.70
C LYS A 178 -10.92 -7.02 -10.97
N ASN A 179 -10.22 -8.13 -10.80
CA ASN A 179 -8.91 -8.16 -10.17
C ASN A 179 -7.86 -7.39 -11.00
N LEU A 180 -7.89 -7.54 -12.33
CA LEU A 180 -7.07 -6.74 -13.25
C LEU A 180 -7.37 -5.24 -13.14
N GLN A 181 -8.65 -4.86 -13.13
CA GLN A 181 -9.08 -3.47 -12.96
C GLN A 181 -8.59 -2.88 -11.62
N LEU A 182 -8.77 -3.61 -10.51
CA LEU A 182 -8.30 -3.17 -9.19
C LEU A 182 -6.78 -3.03 -9.15
N THR A 183 -6.05 -3.97 -9.74
CA THR A 183 -4.57 -3.92 -9.83
C THR A 183 -4.10 -2.67 -10.61
N ALA A 184 -4.78 -2.32 -11.69
CA ALA A 184 -4.48 -1.12 -12.47
C ALA A 184 -4.73 0.17 -11.67
N GLU A 185 -5.86 0.26 -10.96
CA GLU A 185 -6.17 1.43 -10.12
C GLU A 185 -5.23 1.55 -8.93
N VAL A 186 -4.86 0.45 -8.26
CA VAL A 186 -3.83 0.45 -7.21
C VAL A 186 -2.50 0.98 -7.75
N SER A 187 -2.08 0.52 -8.92
CA SER A 187 -0.84 0.99 -9.56
C SER A 187 -0.88 2.48 -9.93
N LYS A 188 -2.03 2.97 -10.39
CA LYS A 188 -2.28 4.38 -10.69
C LYS A 188 -2.27 5.25 -9.43
N LEU A 189 -2.96 4.83 -8.37
CA LEU A 189 -2.98 5.53 -7.09
C LEU A 189 -1.59 5.56 -6.45
N LYS A 190 -0.84 4.46 -6.52
CA LYS A 190 0.56 4.41 -6.06
C LYS A 190 1.44 5.44 -6.77
N ARG A 191 1.32 5.58 -8.09
CA ARG A 191 2.05 6.62 -8.84
C ARG A 191 1.63 8.04 -8.41
N LYS A 192 0.33 8.29 -8.21
CA LYS A 192 -0.17 9.59 -7.73
C LYS A 192 0.37 9.92 -6.34
N LEU A 193 0.35 8.97 -5.40
CA LEU A 193 0.88 9.15 -4.06
C LEU A 193 2.37 9.49 -4.08
N MET A 194 3.19 8.71 -4.81
CA MET A 194 4.62 8.97 -4.94
C MET A 194 4.92 10.34 -5.55
N SER A 195 4.12 10.78 -6.53
CA SER A 195 4.24 12.12 -7.12
C SER A 195 3.89 13.22 -6.11
N GLN A 196 2.79 13.05 -5.37
CA GLN A 196 2.33 14.00 -4.36
C GLN A 196 3.32 14.12 -3.19
N GLU A 197 3.90 13.01 -2.73
CA GLU A 197 4.94 13.01 -1.70
C GLU A 197 6.18 13.79 -2.14
N ARG A 198 6.62 13.63 -3.40
CA ARG A 198 7.74 14.41 -3.97
C ARG A 198 7.40 15.89 -4.03
N ALA A 199 6.21 16.24 -4.51
CA ALA A 199 5.74 17.63 -4.55
C ALA A 199 5.71 18.27 -3.15
N CYS A 200 5.21 17.53 -2.15
CA CYS A 200 5.18 17.98 -0.76
C CYS A 200 6.60 18.22 -0.21
N ARG A 201 7.55 17.31 -0.46
CA ARG A 201 8.96 17.50 -0.06
C ARG A 201 9.55 18.77 -0.69
N ILE A 202 9.38 18.96 -1.99
CA ILE A 202 9.86 20.16 -2.70
C ILE A 202 9.21 21.42 -2.12
N GLN A 203 7.91 21.39 -1.85
CA GLN A 203 7.18 22.51 -1.25
C GLN A 203 7.73 22.88 0.14
N THR A 204 8.00 21.90 1.00
CA THR A 204 8.59 22.17 2.33
C THR A 204 9.98 22.79 2.24
N TYR A 205 10.82 22.33 1.30
CA TYR A 205 12.14 22.90 1.06
C TYR A 205 12.06 24.34 0.52
N ASN A 206 11.21 24.58 -0.47
CA ASN A 206 10.97 25.92 -1.01
C ASN A 206 10.46 26.89 0.06
N ASN A 207 9.59 26.45 0.96
CA ASN A 207 9.10 27.27 2.08
C ASN A 207 10.22 27.66 3.05
N LYS A 208 11.19 26.76 3.30
CA LYS A 208 12.36 27.08 4.14
C LYS A 208 13.25 28.10 3.45
N LEU A 209 13.61 27.87 2.19
CA LEU A 209 14.41 28.82 1.40
C LEU A 209 13.72 30.18 1.28
N LYS A 210 12.39 30.23 1.13
CA LYS A 210 11.64 31.49 1.07
C LYS A 210 11.79 32.30 2.36
N LYS A 211 11.68 31.66 3.53
CA LYS A 211 11.87 32.31 4.83
C LYS A 211 13.31 32.80 5.02
N GLU A 212 14.30 32.00 4.62
CA GLU A 212 15.70 32.41 4.67
C GLU A 212 15.97 33.61 3.76
N ASN A 213 15.42 33.62 2.54
CA ASN A 213 15.51 34.76 1.63
C ASN A 213 14.84 36.02 2.19
N GLU A 214 13.69 35.89 2.85
CA GLU A 214 13.02 37.02 3.52
C GLU A 214 13.86 37.57 4.68
N CYS A 215 14.47 36.70 5.49
CA CYS A 215 15.37 37.09 6.58
C CYS A 215 16.63 37.81 6.06
N LEU A 216 17.26 37.28 5.01
CA LEU A 216 18.44 37.89 4.40
C LEU A 216 18.12 39.25 3.80
N ARG A 217 16.96 39.41 3.14
CA ARG A 217 16.51 40.72 2.64
C ARG A 217 16.36 41.75 3.76
N ALA A 218 15.74 41.37 4.89
CA ALA A 218 15.61 42.26 6.04
C ALA A 218 16.98 42.64 6.62
N GLN A 219 17.94 41.70 6.67
CA GLN A 219 19.30 41.98 7.12
C GLN A 219 20.04 42.95 6.20
N ILE A 220 19.90 42.79 4.88
CA ILE A 220 20.48 43.71 3.89
C ILE A 220 19.92 45.12 4.09
N GLN A 221 18.60 45.25 4.25
CA GLN A 221 17.95 46.54 4.47
C GLN A 221 18.50 47.26 5.73
N LEU A 222 18.67 46.55 6.85
CA LEU A 222 19.25 47.13 8.07
C LEU A 222 20.70 47.59 7.87
N LEU A 223 21.49 46.86 7.08
CA LEU A 223 22.86 47.25 6.76
C LEU A 223 22.90 48.48 5.84
N GLU A 224 21.98 48.57 4.89
CA GLU A 224 21.83 49.75 4.01
C GLU A 224 21.46 50.99 4.82
N GLU A 225 20.49 50.90 5.74
CA GLU A 225 20.11 51.99 6.65
C GLU A 225 21.26 52.43 7.56
N ALA A 226 22.04 51.49 8.10
CA ALA A 226 23.20 51.79 8.92
C ALA A 226 24.32 52.49 8.11
N ASN A 227 24.56 52.03 6.88
CA ASN A 227 25.53 52.65 5.98
C ASN A 227 25.12 54.08 5.59
N GLU A 228 23.83 54.31 5.37
CA GLU A 228 23.31 55.64 5.09
C GLU A 228 23.54 56.60 6.28
N LYS A 229 23.25 56.16 7.52
CA LYS A 229 23.53 56.95 8.73
C LYS A 229 25.01 57.28 8.87
N LEU A 230 25.89 56.30 8.66
CA LEU A 230 27.33 56.52 8.69
C LEU A 230 27.80 57.51 7.61
N ALA A 231 27.21 57.45 6.41
CA ALA A 231 27.50 58.40 5.35
C ALA A 231 27.07 59.83 5.72
N GLN A 232 25.90 59.97 6.34
CA GLN A 232 25.42 61.26 6.86
C GLN A 232 26.36 61.82 7.94
N GLU A 233 26.74 61.01 8.95
CA GLU A 233 27.69 61.43 10.00
C GLU A 233 29.05 61.82 9.43
N LYS A 234 29.54 61.08 8.43
CA LYS A 234 30.80 61.39 7.73
C LYS A 234 30.72 62.76 7.04
N SER A 235 29.60 63.07 6.37
CA SER A 235 29.41 64.37 5.71
C SER A 235 29.33 65.53 6.71
N PHE A 236 28.66 65.32 7.85
CA PHE A 236 28.57 66.29 8.93
C PHE A 236 29.95 66.57 9.55
N ASN A 237 30.70 65.51 9.87
CA ASN A 237 32.05 65.62 10.41
C ASN A 237 33.02 66.30 9.44
N LYS A 238 32.94 66.00 8.13
CA LYS A 238 33.73 66.69 7.10
C LYS A 238 33.48 68.20 7.09
N THR A 239 32.21 68.60 7.19
CA THR A 239 31.81 70.02 7.24
C THR A 239 32.34 70.69 8.50
N ARG A 240 32.18 70.04 9.67
CA ARG A 240 32.70 70.53 10.96
C ARG A 240 34.22 70.68 10.95
N LEU A 241 34.94 69.70 10.40
CA LEU A 241 36.39 69.76 10.23
C LEU A 241 36.81 70.95 9.36
N GLY A 242 36.10 71.20 8.25
CA GLY A 242 36.36 72.36 7.40
C GLY A 242 36.23 73.69 8.15
N LYS A 243 35.20 73.85 8.99
CA LYS A 243 35.03 75.04 9.84
C LYS A 243 36.19 75.20 10.83
N LEU A 244 36.59 74.12 11.50
CA LEU A 244 37.73 74.14 12.44
C LEU A 244 39.03 74.50 11.75
N MET A 245 39.30 73.95 10.55
CA MET A 245 40.49 74.29 9.77
C MET A 245 40.52 75.77 9.36
N LYS A 246 39.37 76.34 8.98
CA LYS A 246 39.25 77.77 8.67
C LYS A 246 39.60 78.63 9.89
N MET A 247 38.96 78.38 11.02
CA MET A 247 39.24 79.09 12.27
C MET A 247 40.71 78.93 12.72
N GLN A 248 41.29 77.73 12.55
CA GLN A 248 42.70 77.49 12.85
C GLN A 248 43.64 78.31 11.96
N SER A 249 43.27 78.56 10.70
CA SER A 249 44.05 79.43 9.79
C SER A 249 43.89 80.91 10.12
N GLU A 250 42.71 81.34 10.56
CA GLU A 250 42.44 82.71 11.02
C GLU A 250 43.24 83.02 12.29
N MET A 251 43.15 82.18 13.32
CA MET A 251 43.93 82.36 14.56
C MET A 251 45.45 82.35 14.32
N ARG A 252 45.94 81.57 13.34
CA ARG A 252 47.36 81.61 12.97
C ARG A 252 47.77 82.95 12.35
N LYS A 253 46.94 83.53 11.49
CA LYS A 253 47.21 84.87 10.93
C LYS A 253 47.21 85.94 12.01
N GLU A 254 46.24 85.91 12.92
CA GLU A 254 46.20 86.85 14.06
C GLU A 254 47.46 86.71 14.93
N LEU A 255 47.93 85.48 15.17
CA LEU A 255 49.17 85.24 15.90
C LEU A 255 50.38 85.87 15.18
N ASP A 256 50.52 85.65 13.88
CA ASP A 256 51.63 86.21 13.09
C ASP A 256 51.57 87.76 13.07
N GLU A 257 50.38 88.34 12.93
CA GLU A 257 50.17 89.80 12.99
C GLU A 257 50.59 90.37 14.35
N THR A 258 50.19 89.73 15.46
CA THR A 258 50.59 90.17 16.81
C THR A 258 52.10 90.04 17.02
N GLN A 259 52.75 88.99 16.49
CA GLN A 259 54.20 88.84 16.55
C GLN A 259 54.94 89.96 15.81
N ILE A 260 54.45 90.39 14.64
CA ILE A 260 55.01 91.51 13.89
C ILE A 260 54.90 92.82 14.69
N VAL A 261 53.73 93.09 15.29
CA VAL A 261 53.51 94.28 16.12
C VAL A 261 54.43 94.29 17.33
N LEU A 262 54.57 93.16 18.03
CA LEU A 262 55.50 93.02 19.15
C LEU A 262 56.94 93.32 18.73
N ALA A 263 57.43 92.72 17.63
CA ALA A 263 58.78 92.98 17.13
C ALA A 263 59.01 94.45 16.76
N SER A 264 57.99 95.15 16.22
CA SER A 264 58.07 96.59 15.98
C SER A 264 58.16 97.40 17.28
N LYS A 265 57.42 97.00 18.32
CA LYS A 265 57.45 97.65 19.62
C LYS A 265 58.78 97.43 20.34
N ASP A 266 59.36 96.24 20.24
CA ASP A 266 60.70 95.97 20.77
C ASP A 266 61.78 96.86 20.14
N ARG A 267 61.70 97.11 18.83
CA ARG A 267 62.59 98.07 18.15
C ARG A 267 62.39 99.50 18.66
N GLU A 268 61.14 99.95 18.82
CA GLU A 268 60.82 101.29 19.34
C GLU A 268 61.32 101.46 20.78
N ILE A 269 61.15 100.44 21.63
CA ILE A 269 61.69 100.40 22.99
C ILE A 269 63.22 100.51 22.94
N THR A 270 63.88 99.72 22.09
CA THR A 270 65.34 99.76 21.93
C THR A 270 65.83 101.15 21.52
N GLN A 271 65.18 101.81 20.56
CA GLN A 271 65.50 103.18 20.15
C GLN A 271 65.33 104.18 21.30
N LYS A 272 64.23 104.08 22.05
CA LYS A 272 64.00 104.93 23.23
C LYS A 272 65.05 104.70 24.31
N THR A 273 65.47 103.46 24.54
CA THR A 273 66.55 103.13 25.48
C THR A 273 67.86 103.80 25.07
N MET A 274 68.23 103.75 23.79
CA MET A 274 69.43 104.42 23.28
C MET A 274 69.37 105.95 23.45
N LEU A 275 68.23 106.59 23.14
CA LEU A 275 68.04 108.03 23.34
C LEU A 275 68.14 108.43 24.82
N ILE A 276 67.58 107.61 25.72
CA ILE A 276 67.70 107.83 27.17
C ILE A 276 69.16 107.76 27.60
N GLU A 277 69.94 106.80 27.09
CA GLU A 277 71.37 106.68 27.39
C GLU A 277 72.17 107.88 26.87
N GLU A 278 71.87 108.35 25.66
CA GLU A 278 72.51 109.54 25.07
C GLU A 278 72.20 110.81 25.87
N LEU A 279 70.93 111.02 26.24
CA LEU A 279 70.53 112.15 27.10
C LEU A 279 71.21 112.09 28.48
N LYS A 280 71.31 110.90 29.08
CA LYS A 280 72.06 110.71 30.34
C LYS A 280 73.53 111.07 30.17
N PHE A 281 74.16 110.69 29.06
CA PHE A 281 75.54 111.06 28.74
C PHE A 281 75.72 112.57 28.61
N SER A 282 74.88 113.24 27.81
CA SER A 282 74.92 114.70 27.68
C SER A 282 74.67 115.41 29.02
N GLN A 283 73.77 114.90 29.85
CA GLN A 283 73.53 115.44 31.20
C GLN A 283 74.78 115.33 32.08
N MET A 284 75.45 114.17 32.09
CA MET A 284 76.69 113.97 32.86
C MET A 284 77.80 114.93 32.40
N GLU A 285 77.95 115.12 31.08
CA GLU A 285 78.94 116.06 30.54
C GLU A 285 78.59 117.51 30.89
N ASN A 286 77.32 117.92 30.75
CA ASN A 286 76.85 119.23 31.19
C ASN A 286 77.13 119.45 32.68
N HIS A 287 76.85 118.45 33.52
CA HIS A 287 77.13 118.50 34.96
C HIS A 287 78.63 118.69 35.24
N ARG A 288 79.49 117.94 34.53
CA ARG A 288 80.95 118.07 34.61
C ARG A 288 81.45 119.45 34.20
N ILE A 289 80.93 120.03 33.12
CA ILE A 289 81.26 121.38 32.67
C ILE A 289 80.86 122.40 33.74
N ILE A 290 79.65 122.28 34.29
CA ILE A 290 79.16 123.16 35.37
C ILE A 290 80.08 123.11 36.59
N GLU A 291 80.51 121.92 37.03
CA GLU A 291 81.46 121.77 38.14
C GLU A 291 82.81 122.47 37.87
N VAL A 292 83.35 122.34 36.65
CA VAL A 292 84.60 123.02 36.25
C VAL A 292 84.44 124.54 36.27
N PHE A 293 83.32 125.06 35.74
CA PHE A 293 83.03 126.50 35.77
C PHE A 293 82.92 127.03 37.21
N PHE A 294 82.19 126.34 38.09
CA PHE A 294 82.10 126.74 39.50
C PHE A 294 83.46 126.65 40.20
N SER A 295 84.26 125.62 39.94
CA SER A 295 85.62 125.49 40.49
C SER A 295 86.53 126.63 40.04
N PHE A 296 86.47 127.04 38.77
CA PHE A 296 87.19 128.21 38.25
C PHE A 296 86.70 129.53 38.88
N HIS A 297 85.39 129.70 39.05
CA HIS A 297 84.82 130.91 39.64
C HIS A 297 85.25 131.08 41.11
N VAL A 298 85.25 129.99 41.89
CA VAL A 298 85.74 129.98 43.28
C VAL A 298 87.25 130.27 43.37
N TRP A 299 88.02 130.01 42.31
CA TRP A 299 89.47 130.27 42.29
C TRP A 299 89.84 131.71 41.88
N PHE A 300 88.93 132.43 41.20
CA PHE A 300 89.18 133.78 40.67
C PHE A 300 88.60 134.91 41.54
N VAL A 301 87.65 134.60 42.42
CA VAL A 301 87.09 135.50 43.46
C VAL A 301 87.87 135.34 44.75
#